data_AF-A0A809R3Z9-F1
#
_entry.id   AF-A0A809R3Z9-F1
#
_cell.length_a   1.000
_cell.length_b   1.000
_cell.length_c   1.000
_cell.angle_alpha   90.00
_cell.angle_beta   90.00
_cell.angle_gamma   90.00
#
_symmetry.space_group_name_H-M   'P 1'
#
loop_
_entity.id
_entity.type
_entity.pdbx_description
1 polymer ?
#
loop_
_entity_poly.entity_id
_entity_poly.type
_entity_poly.pdbx_seq_one_letter_code
_entity_poly.pdbx_strand_id
1 'polypeptide(L)'
;MGSSTKDDDFPFLQRPLAAQYHETLFGTFPPAVPSPSFMSAAAVAGCDIIQKTWRNGRSFEVHNVGMPENEGCMLGVRKAAIQLPAGSFLVWTVMVNQEPVLVIDNKLNKLN
;
A
#
# COMPACT_ATOMS: atom_id res chain seq x y z
N MET A 1 36.28 44.12 -0.36
CA MET A 1 34.90 43.77 0.03
C MET A 1 34.85 42.26 0.17
N GLY A 2 34.87 41.78 1.40
CA GLY A 2 34.72 40.36 1.72
C GLY A 2 33.35 40.09 2.36
N SER A 3 32.89 38.85 2.21
CA SER A 3 32.16 37.99 3.17
C SER A 3 31.41 36.95 2.32
N SER A 4 31.78 35.67 2.27
CA SER A 4 31.81 34.65 3.33
C SER A 4 30.45 34.32 3.93
N THR A 5 30.15 33.02 3.87
CA THR A 5 29.18 32.22 4.66
C THR A 5 27.69 32.34 4.20
N LYS A 6 26.85 31.29 4.19
CA LYS A 6 26.74 30.11 5.07
C LYS A 6 25.99 28.96 4.36
N ASP A 7 26.42 27.74 4.65
CA ASP A 7 25.56 26.56 4.73
C ASP A 7 24.43 26.79 5.77
N ASP A 8 23.39 25.96 5.71
CA ASP A 8 22.30 25.85 6.69
C ASP A 8 21.14 26.84 6.51
N ASP A 9 20.04 26.34 5.91
CA ASP A 9 18.72 26.38 6.54
C ASP A 9 17.75 25.46 5.76
N PHE A 10 17.78 24.17 6.10
CA PHE A 10 16.56 23.36 6.05
C PHE A 10 15.69 23.77 7.25
N PRO A 11 14.43 24.12 7.00
CA PRO A 11 13.42 23.35 7.70
C PRO A 11 12.30 22.91 6.75
N PHE A 12 12.18 21.59 6.62
CA PHE A 12 10.93 20.86 6.84
C PHE A 12 9.64 21.58 6.45
N LEU A 13 9.37 21.72 5.16
CA LEU A 13 8.03 21.53 4.62
C LEU A 13 8.19 20.90 3.23
N GLN A 14 8.57 19.61 3.21
CA GLN A 14 8.15 18.76 2.11
C GLN A 14 6.63 18.84 2.08
N ARG A 15 6.11 19.67 1.17
CA ARG A 15 4.74 19.55 0.68
C ARG A 15 4.49 18.05 0.48
N PRO A 16 3.34 17.49 0.89
CA PRO A 16 3.02 16.15 0.45
C PRO A 16 3.10 16.23 -1.07
N LEU A 17 4.11 15.59 -1.66
CA LEU A 17 4.11 15.37 -3.09
C LEU A 17 2.79 14.66 -3.28
N ALA A 18 1.80 15.37 -3.82
CA ALA A 18 0.62 14.78 -4.40
C ALA A 18 1.18 13.61 -5.17
N ALA A 19 0.91 12.40 -4.67
CA ALA A 19 1.57 11.19 -5.11
C ALA A 19 1.51 11.24 -6.63
N GLN A 20 2.65 11.56 -7.25
CA GLN A 20 2.75 11.55 -8.68
C GLN A 20 2.49 10.09 -8.98
N TYR A 21 1.26 9.80 -9.41
CA TYR A 21 0.87 8.51 -9.90
C TYR A 21 1.77 8.30 -11.11
N HIS A 22 2.97 7.79 -10.86
CA HIS A 22 3.71 7.10 -11.89
C HIS A 22 2.74 6.06 -12.38
N GLU A 23 2.35 6.18 -13.65
CA GLU A 23 1.71 5.09 -14.37
C GLU A 23 2.51 3.86 -14.01
N THR A 24 1.90 2.99 -13.21
CA THR A 24 2.59 1.75 -12.89
C THR A 24 2.73 1.07 -14.23
N LEU A 25 3.95 0.58 -14.55
CA LEU A 25 4.24 -0.06 -15.84
C LEU A 25 3.21 -1.14 -16.23
N PHE A 26 2.33 -1.56 -15.30
CA PHE A 26 1.35 -2.61 -15.43
C PHE A 26 -0.06 -2.33 -14.84
N GLY A 27 -0.54 -1.09 -14.73
CA GLY A 27 -1.96 -0.79 -14.39
C GLY A 27 -2.25 0.59 -13.77
N THR A 28 -3.53 0.90 -13.49
CA THR A 28 -3.91 2.15 -12.80
C THR A 28 -3.71 2.06 -11.28
N PHE A 29 -3.70 0.85 -10.72
CA PHE A 29 -3.60 0.61 -9.27
C PHE A 29 -2.24 0.01 -8.85
N PRO A 30 -1.36 0.79 -8.19
CA PRO A 30 -0.17 0.23 -7.57
C PRO A 30 -0.55 -0.67 -6.38
N PRO A 31 0.07 -1.86 -6.24
CA PRO A 31 -0.10 -2.66 -5.03
C PRO A 31 0.40 -1.89 -3.81
N ALA A 32 -0.33 -1.99 -2.71
CA ALA A 32 0.03 -1.36 -1.44
C ALA A 32 1.38 -1.89 -0.91
N VAL A 33 2.06 -1.08 -0.12
CA VAL A 33 3.33 -1.41 0.56
C VAL A 33 3.06 -1.53 2.07
N PRO A 34 3.54 -2.58 2.75
CA PRO A 34 3.37 -2.69 4.20
C PRO A 34 4.16 -1.58 4.92
N SER A 35 3.61 -1.05 6.02
CA SER A 35 4.31 -0.04 6.79
C SER A 35 5.55 -0.64 7.49
N PRO A 36 6.65 0.11 7.65
CA PRO A 36 7.82 -0.36 8.40
C PRO A 36 7.46 -0.79 9.83
N SER A 37 6.52 -0.09 10.47
CA SER A 37 6.04 -0.44 11.81
C SER A 37 5.32 -1.78 11.85
N PHE A 38 4.49 -2.11 10.85
CA PHE A 38 3.87 -3.42 10.75
C PHE A 38 4.93 -4.52 10.54
N MET A 39 5.87 -4.30 9.62
CA MET A 39 6.95 -5.25 9.33
C MET A 39 7.76 -5.57 10.58
N SER A 40 8.10 -4.53 11.36
CA SER A 40 8.82 -4.67 12.63
C SER A 40 7.99 -5.40 13.69
N ALA A 41 6.73 -5.01 13.89
CA ALA A 41 5.86 -5.59 14.91
C ALA A 41 5.49 -7.06 14.64
N ALA A 42 5.34 -7.43 13.38
CA ALA A 42 4.99 -8.79 12.96
C ALA A 42 6.21 -9.67 12.65
N ALA A 43 7.43 -9.15 12.81
CA ALA A 43 8.70 -9.78 12.46
C ALA A 43 8.74 -10.36 11.02
N VAL A 44 8.12 -9.65 10.07
CA VAL A 44 7.97 -10.10 8.68
C VAL A 44 9.16 -9.63 7.86
N ALA A 45 9.79 -10.54 7.11
CA ALA A 45 10.84 -10.20 6.16
C ALA A 45 10.26 -9.82 4.79
N GLY A 46 11.01 -9.05 4.00
CA GLY A 46 10.57 -8.62 2.67
C GLY A 46 10.25 -9.78 1.71
N CYS A 47 10.90 -10.94 1.87
CA CYS A 47 10.65 -12.13 1.05
C CYS A 47 9.31 -12.82 1.34
N ASP A 48 8.65 -12.48 2.46
CA ASP A 48 7.34 -12.99 2.85
C ASP A 48 6.18 -12.12 2.35
N ILE A 49 6.51 -10.97 1.76
CA ILE A 49 5.57 -10.06 1.14
C ILE A 49 5.28 -10.50 -0.29
N ILE A 50 3.99 -10.57 -0.60
CA ILE A 50 3.49 -10.94 -1.92
C ILE A 50 2.74 -9.74 -2.46
N GLN A 51 3.30 -9.08 -3.46
CA GLN A 51 2.61 -8.05 -4.23
C GLN A 51 2.24 -8.63 -5.59
N LYS A 52 0.97 -8.50 -5.97
CA LYS A 52 0.48 -8.94 -7.27
C LYS A 52 -0.41 -7.88 -7.88
N THR A 53 -0.33 -7.76 -9.19
CA THR A 53 -1.32 -7.07 -10.01
C THR A 53 -2.00 -8.09 -10.91
N TRP A 54 -3.27 -7.87 -11.22
CA TRP A 54 -4.01 -8.71 -12.13
C TRP A 54 -4.84 -7.85 -13.07
N ARG A 55 -5.12 -8.40 -14.25
CA ARG A 55 -5.94 -7.79 -15.31
C ARG A 55 -6.85 -8.86 -15.86
N ASN A 56 -8.08 -8.51 -16.17
CA ASN A 56 -9.06 -9.40 -16.77
C ASN A 56 -9.80 -8.70 -17.91
N GLY A 57 -10.02 -9.43 -18.99
CA GLY A 57 -10.71 -8.93 -20.18
C GLY A 57 -9.92 -7.90 -20.99
N ARG A 58 -10.51 -7.48 -22.10
CA ARG A 58 -10.04 -6.37 -22.94
C ARG A 58 -11.24 -5.61 -23.48
N SER A 59 -11.29 -4.31 -23.25
CA SER A 59 -12.36 -3.45 -23.73
C SER A 59 -12.30 -3.28 -25.25
N PHE A 60 -13.46 -3.22 -25.89
CA PHE A 60 -13.63 -2.88 -27.31
C PHE A 60 -14.30 -1.50 -27.49
N GLU A 61 -14.51 -0.76 -26.40
CA GLU A 61 -15.06 0.58 -26.48
C GLU A 61 -14.09 1.52 -27.19
N VAL A 62 -14.59 2.39 -28.08
CA VAL A 62 -13.79 3.24 -28.97
C VAL A 62 -12.71 4.04 -28.23
N HIS A 63 -12.97 4.48 -27.00
CA HIS A 63 -12.03 5.26 -26.20
C HIS A 63 -11.12 4.44 -25.28
N ASN A 64 -11.39 3.13 -25.14
CA ASN A 64 -10.68 2.23 -24.22
C ASN A 64 -10.23 0.92 -24.91
N VAL A 65 -10.16 0.89 -26.25
CA VAL A 65 -9.85 -0.33 -27.00
C VAL A 65 -8.53 -0.95 -26.52
N GLY A 66 -8.59 -2.21 -26.12
CA GLY A 66 -7.44 -3.00 -25.67
C GLY A 66 -7.04 -2.80 -24.21
N MET A 67 -7.64 -1.84 -23.50
CA MET A 67 -7.46 -1.68 -22.05
C MET A 67 -8.11 -2.83 -21.27
N PRO A 68 -7.59 -3.21 -20.09
CA PRO A 68 -8.24 -4.19 -19.23
C PRO A 68 -9.66 -3.74 -18.86
N GLU A 69 -10.64 -4.64 -18.94
CA GLU A 69 -12.00 -4.34 -18.47
C GLU A 69 -12.04 -4.27 -16.94
N ASN A 70 -11.25 -5.12 -16.30
CA ASN A 70 -11.06 -5.13 -14.87
C ASN A 70 -9.57 -5.23 -14.57
N GLU A 71 -9.13 -4.55 -13.54
CA GLU A 71 -7.80 -4.70 -12.99
C GLU A 71 -7.83 -4.54 -11.48
N GLY A 72 -6.79 -5.02 -10.83
CA GLY A 72 -6.65 -4.87 -9.41
C GLY A 72 -5.24 -5.18 -8.94
N CYS A 73 -5.01 -4.89 -7.67
CA CYS A 73 -3.76 -5.15 -7.01
C CYS A 73 -3.99 -5.79 -5.64
N MET A 74 -3.02 -6.56 -5.18
CA MET A 74 -3.05 -7.26 -3.90
C MET A 74 -1.71 -7.08 -3.19
N LEU A 75 -1.79 -6.78 -1.89
CA LEU A 75 -0.71 -6.99 -0.94
C LEU A 75 -1.10 -8.19 -0.05
N GLY A 76 -0.24 -9.19 -0.01
CA GLY A 76 -0.37 -10.35 0.86
C GLY A 76 0.89 -10.56 1.69
N VAL A 77 0.73 -11.21 2.83
CA VAL A 77 1.83 -11.65 3.69
C VAL A 77 1.66 -13.14 3.97
N ARG A 78 2.74 -13.91 3.88
CA ARG A 78 2.68 -15.34 4.22
C ARG A 78 2.28 -15.49 5.69
N LYS A 79 1.17 -16.19 5.95
CA LYS A 79 0.66 -16.40 7.33
C LYS A 79 1.71 -17.00 8.26
N ALA A 80 2.53 -17.93 7.76
CA ALA A 80 3.58 -18.59 8.53
C ALA A 80 4.75 -17.66 8.93
N ALA A 81 4.90 -16.52 8.25
CA ALA A 81 5.93 -15.54 8.54
C ALA A 81 5.48 -14.50 9.58
N ILE A 82 4.18 -14.44 9.91
CA ILE A 82 3.65 -13.48 10.87
C ILE A 82 3.94 -14.01 12.29
N GLN A 83 4.79 -13.30 13.01
CA GLN A 83 5.03 -13.54 14.44
C GLN A 83 4.52 -12.35 15.24
N LEU A 84 3.42 -12.57 15.95
CA LEU A 84 2.79 -11.54 16.75
C LEU A 84 3.32 -11.59 18.20
N PRO A 85 3.53 -10.43 18.85
CA PRO A 85 3.80 -10.37 20.28
C PRO A 85 2.73 -11.10 21.10
N ALA A 86 3.13 -11.69 22.23
CA ALA A 86 2.20 -12.38 23.12
C ALA A 86 1.04 -11.45 23.53
N GLY A 87 -0.19 -11.97 23.46
CA GLY A 87 -1.41 -11.21 23.78
C GLY A 87 -1.92 -10.28 22.67
N SER A 88 -1.25 -10.22 21.52
CA SER A 88 -1.72 -9.45 20.37
C SER A 88 -2.46 -10.32 19.35
N PHE A 89 -3.31 -9.68 18.55
CA PHE A 89 -4.10 -10.31 17.50
C PHE A 89 -4.12 -9.41 16.27
N LEU A 90 -4.32 -10.02 15.10
CA LEU A 90 -4.39 -9.30 13.83
C LEU A 90 -5.86 -9.00 13.52
N VAL A 91 -6.10 -7.77 13.09
CA VAL A 91 -7.39 -7.26 12.64
C VAL A 91 -7.21 -6.66 11.26
N TRP A 92 -8.17 -6.89 10.38
CA TRP A 92 -8.23 -6.30 9.05
C TRP A 92 -9.32 -5.24 9.04
N THR A 93 -8.95 -4.03 8.65
CA THR A 93 -9.89 -2.93 8.43
C THR A 93 -10.04 -2.72 6.93
N VAL A 94 -11.26 -2.89 6.42
CA VAL A 94 -11.62 -2.54 5.05
C VAL A 94 -12.06 -1.09 5.03
N MET A 95 -11.39 -0.30 4.20
CA MET A 95 -11.67 1.12 4.02
C MET A 95 -12.31 1.35 2.65
N VAL A 96 -13.39 2.12 2.59
CA VAL A 96 -14.00 2.61 1.34
C VAL A 96 -14.11 4.12 1.46
N ASN A 97 -13.58 4.86 0.48
CA ASN A 97 -13.53 6.33 0.52
C ASN A 97 -12.89 6.90 1.80
N GLN A 98 -11.83 6.24 2.29
CA GLN A 98 -11.14 6.59 3.54
C GLN A 98 -11.99 6.41 4.81
N GLU A 99 -13.16 5.77 4.71
CA GLU A 99 -14.00 5.43 5.86
C GLU A 99 -13.94 3.91 6.15
N PRO A 100 -13.81 3.48 7.42
CA PRO A 100 -13.82 2.07 7.78
C PRO A 100 -15.22 1.49 7.62
N VAL A 101 -15.40 0.57 6.66
CA VAL A 101 -16.70 -0.08 6.41
C VAL A 101 -16.81 -1.44 7.10
N LEU A 102 -15.68 -2.10 7.37
CA LEU A 102 -15.67 -3.44 7.94
C LEU A 102 -14.38 -3.66 8.74
N VAL A 103 -14.53 -4.25 9.91
CA VAL A 103 -13.41 -4.68 10.75
C VAL A 103 -13.57 -6.17 11.03
N ILE A 104 -12.58 -6.99 10.67
CA ILE A 104 -12.62 -8.45 10.86
C ILE A 104 -11.37 -8.97 11.58
N ASP A 105 -11.55 -9.96 12.44
CA ASP A 105 -10.44 -10.65 13.10
C ASP A 105 -9.73 -11.67 12.18
N ASN A 106 -8.72 -12.33 12.72
CA ASN A 106 -7.96 -13.39 12.02
C ASN A 106 -8.76 -14.68 11.72
N LYS A 107 -9.97 -14.83 12.29
CA LYS A 107 -10.93 -15.90 12.04
C LYS A 107 -12.08 -15.44 11.13
N LEU A 108 -11.99 -14.23 10.57
CA LEU A 108 -13.01 -13.60 9.73
C LEU A 108 -14.31 -13.27 10.48
N ASN A 109 -14.26 -13.16 11.81
CA ASN A 109 -15.39 -12.65 12.59
C ASN A 109 -15.44 -11.13 12.48
N LYS A 110 -16.64 -10.58 12.30
CA LYS A 110 -16.87 -9.13 12.32
C LYS A 110 -16.72 -8.58 13.74
N LEU A 111 -15.98 -7.49 13.88
CA LEU A 111 -15.69 -6.83 15.17
C LEU A 111 -16.45 -5.51 15.35
N ASN A 112 -17.12 -5.01 14.30
CA ASN A 112 -17.89 -3.76 14.29
C ASN A 112 -19.38 -3.95 14.01
#